data_AF-A0A968A6E2-F1
#
_entry.id   AF-A0A968A6E2-F1
#
_cell.length_a   1.000
_cell.length_b   1.000
_cell.length_c   1.000
_cell.angle_alpha   90.00
_cell.angle_beta   90.00
_cell.angle_gamma   90.00
#
_symmetry.space_group_name_H-M   'P 1'
#
loop_
_entity.id
_entity.type
_entity.pdbx_description
1 polymer ?
#
loop_
_entity_poly.entity_id
_entity_poly.type
_entity_poly.pdbx_seq_one_letter_code
_entity_poly.pdbx_strand_id
1 'polypeptide(L)' 'TASDVLDQLKDRIHLIIDGGKTPEEVPSTIVDCTTEELKILRPGPISLTDLNNALTK' A
#
# COMPACT_ATOMS: atom_id res chain seq x y z
N THR A 1 -2.16 7.02 11.83
CA THR A 1 -2.31 8.43 12.26
C THR A 1 -0.94 9.07 12.37
N ALA A 2 -0.85 10.39 12.51
CA ALA A 2 0.44 11.06 12.75
C ALA A 2 1.07 10.65 14.09
N SER A 3 0.26 10.40 15.12
CA SER A 3 0.72 9.91 16.42
C SER A 3 1.45 8.57 16.32
N ASP A 4 0.93 7.63 15.52
CA ASP A 4 1.58 6.32 15.31
C ASP A 4 2.99 6.47 14.71
N VAL A 5 3.21 7.50 13.87
CA VAL A 5 4.51 7.80 13.28
C VAL A 5 5.45 8.41 14.31
N LEU A 6 4.96 9.34 15.14
CA LEU A 6 5.74 9.97 16.21
C LEU A 6 6.24 8.92 17.21
N ASP A 7 5.38 7.97 17.60
CA ASP A 7 5.73 6.90 18.54
C ASP A 7 6.83 5.97 17.99
N GLN A 8 6.81 5.71 16.68
CA GLN A 8 7.76 4.83 16.00
C GLN A 8 9.09 5.51 15.65
N LEU A 9 9.06 6.77 15.21
CA LEU A 9 10.21 7.43 14.61
C LEU A 9 10.82 8.53 15.49
N LYS A 10 10.05 9.11 16.43
CA LYS A 10 10.50 10.15 17.37
C LYS A 10 11.35 11.22 16.65
N ASP A 11 12.51 11.55 17.22
CA ASP A 11 13.42 12.58 16.72
C ASP A 11 14.29 12.13 15.54
N ARG A 12 14.01 10.96 14.92
CA ARG A 12 14.79 10.47 13.76
C ARG A 12 14.38 11.10 12.43
N ILE A 13 13.35 11.94 12.43
CA ILE A 13 12.83 12.60 11.23
C ILE A 13 12.59 14.08 11.50
N HIS A 14 12.81 14.91 10.48
CA HIS A 14 12.76 16.37 10.62
C HIS A 14 11.34 16.96 10.65
N LEU A 15 10.34 16.22 10.16
CA LEU A 15 8.97 16.71 9.98
C LEU A 15 7.96 15.55 9.95
N ILE A 16 6.80 15.76 10.57
CA ILE A 16 5.59 14.94 10.41
C ILE A 16 4.45 15.86 9.95
N ILE A 17 3.72 15.45 8.92
CA ILE A 17 2.50 16.15 8.47
C ILE A 17 1.30 15.39 9.00
N ASP A 18 0.45 16.06 9.80
CA ASP A 18 -0.78 15.47 10.32
C ASP A 18 -1.95 15.65 9.34
N GLY A 19 -2.22 14.58 8.58
CA GLY A 19 -3.38 14.45 7.71
C GLY A 19 -4.55 13.67 8.32
N GLY A 20 -4.52 13.40 9.63
CA GLY A 20 -5.52 12.57 10.30
C GLY A 20 -5.35 11.06 10.03
N LYS A 21 -6.47 10.33 10.11
CA LYS A 21 -6.51 8.88 9.87
C LYS A 21 -6.60 8.60 8.36
N THR A 22 -5.82 7.64 7.87
CA THR A 22 -5.91 7.20 6.48
C THR A 22 -7.26 6.51 6.22
N PRO A 23 -7.88 6.70 5.04
CA PRO A 23 -9.14 6.03 4.70
C PRO A 23 -9.02 4.51 4.73
N GLU A 24 -7.89 3.99 4.27
CA GLU A 24 -7.56 2.57 4.30
C GLU A 24 -6.42 2.30 5.30
N GLU A 25 -6.55 1.20 6.04
CA GLU A 25 -5.54 0.74 7.01
C GLU A 25 -4.60 -0.33 6.43
N VAL A 26 -4.87 -0.81 5.21
CA VAL A 26 -4.09 -1.86 4.56
C VAL A 26 -3.03 -1.29 3.61
N PRO A 27 -1.79 -1.83 3.62
CA PRO A 27 -0.80 -1.47 2.61
C PRO A 27 -1.27 -1.80 1.19
N SER A 28 -0.67 -1.12 0.20
CA SER A 28 -0.95 -1.39 -1.22
C SER A 28 -0.64 -2.83 -1.64
N THR A 29 -1.37 -3.32 -2.65
CA THR A 29 -1.06 -4.59 -3.33
C THR A 29 0.26 -4.46 -4.09
N ILE A 30 1.14 -5.45 -3.96
CA ILE A 30 2.38 -5.56 -4.76
C ILE A 30 2.21 -6.73 -5.72
N VAL A 31 2.45 -6.47 -7.01
CA VAL A 31 2.36 -7.45 -8.09
C VAL A 31 3.71 -7.56 -8.78
N ASP A 32 4.15 -8.79 -9.02
CA ASP A 32 5.27 -9.08 -9.89
C ASP A 32 4.80 -9.01 -11.35
N CYS A 33 5.36 -8.06 -12.08
CA CYS A 33 5.12 -7.85 -13.51
C CYS A 33 6.37 -8.14 -14.35
N THR A 34 7.34 -8.87 -13.80
CA THR A 34 8.57 -9.25 -14.52
C THR A 34 8.35 -10.43 -15.48
N THR A 35 7.24 -11.16 -15.31
CA THR A 35 6.76 -12.25 -16.17
C THR A 35 5.41 -11.91 -16.78
N GLU A 36 4.97 -12.69 -17.78
CA GLU A 36 3.64 -12.52 -18.39
C GLU A 36 2.50 -12.87 -17.42
N GLU A 37 2.70 -13.86 -16.56
CA GLU A 37 1.73 -14.21 -15.52
C GLU A 37 1.90 -13.26 -14.32
N LEU A 38 0.80 -12.62 -13.91
CA LEU A 38 0.78 -11.76 -12.73
C LEU A 38 0.82 -12.57 -11.45
N LYS A 39 1.71 -12.20 -10.53
CA LYS A 39 1.78 -12.80 -9.20
C LYS A 39 1.68 -11.74 -8.11
N ILE A 40 0.74 -11.93 -7.18
CA ILE A 40 0.65 -11.07 -5.99
C ILE A 40 1.79 -11.44 -5.04
N LEU A 41 2.70 -10.49 -4.80
CA LEU A 41 3.77 -10.60 -3.81
C LEU A 41 3.32 -10.14 -2.41
N ARG A 42 2.42 -9.16 -2.37
CA ARG A 42 1.76 -8.71 -1.13
C ARG A 42 0.29 -8.40 -1.40
N PRO A 43 -0.64 -9.04 -0.68
CA PRO A 43 -2.05 -8.71 -0.79
C PRO A 43 -2.32 -7.31 -0.22
N GLY A 44 -3.25 -6.61 -0.84
CA GLY A 44 -3.71 -5.28 -0.46
C GLY A 44 -5.13 -5.05 -0.99
N PRO A 45 -5.55 -3.79 -1.17
CA PRO A 45 -6.93 -3.47 -1.55
C PRO A 45 -7.31 -3.88 -2.98
N ILE A 46 -6.33 -4.15 -3.86
CA ILE A 46 -6.57 -4.58 -5.24
C ILE A 46 -6.44 -6.09 -5.34
N SER A 47 -7.48 -6.78 -5.82
CA SER A 47 -7.50 -8.23 -5.99
C SER A 47 -6.92 -8.68 -7.33
N LEU A 48 -6.56 -9.98 -7.44
CA LEU A 48 -6.15 -10.58 -8.71
C LEU A 48 -7.27 -10.50 -9.76
N THR A 49 -8.52 -10.64 -9.32
CA THR A 49 -9.70 -10.51 -10.20
C THR A 49 -9.80 -9.09 -10.77
N ASP A 50 -9.60 -8.05 -9.96
CA ASP A 50 -9.62 -6.66 -10.42
C ASP A 50 -8.53 -6.41 -11.48
N LEU A 51 -7.32 -6.93 -11.23
CA LEU A 51 -6.20 -6.83 -12.17
C LEU A 51 -6.51 -7.55 -13.49
N ASN A 52 -7.00 -8.78 -13.43
CA ASN A 52 -7.37 -9.54 -14.61
C ASN A 52 -8.49 -8.83 -15.39
N ASN A 53 -9.50 -8.28 -14.72
CA ASN A 53 -10.57 -7.53 -15.37
C ASN A 53 -10.05 -6.26 -16.08
N ALA A 54 -9.06 -5.57 -15.50
CA ALA A 54 -8.50 -4.36 -16.10
C ALA A 54 -7.58 -4.65 -17.31
N LEU A 55 -6.98 -5.84 -17.36
CA LEU A 55 -6.00 -6.21 -18.38
C LEU A 55 -6.57 -7.11 -19.49
N THR A 56 -7.67 -7.81 -19.22
CA THR A 56 -8.34 -8.65 -20.22
C THR A 56 -9.28 -7.76 -21.05
N LYS A 57 -9.07 -7.72 -22.36
CA LYS A 57 -9.91 -7.00 -23.32
C LYS A 57 -10.91 -7.93 -23.99
#